data_AF-A0A933K3C4-F1
#
_entry.id   AF-A0A933K3C4-F1
#
_cell.length_a   1.000
_cell.length_b   1.000
_cell.length_c   1.000
_cell.angle_alpha   90.00
_cell.angle_beta   90.00
_cell.angle_gamma   90.00
#
_symmetry.space_group_name_H-M   'P 1'
#
loop_
_entity.id
_entity.type
_entity.pdbx_description
1 polymer ?
#
loop_
_entity_poly.entity_id
_entity_poly.type
_entity_poly.pdbx_seq_one_letter_code
_entity_poly.pdbx_strand_id
1 'polypeptide(L)'
;MSGSTDLTCVLMLDPAAELVKPGHQFKAVFNERGIVVAPGSSQHNTLRAPGICYEHDHKGNALAAMIYAGRLEIRGHSAFPPERVRGLLVRISRLPGLVALRGLEVLYRGQRLGRFGDLSQAAGAP
;
A
#
# COMPACT_ATOMS: atom_id res chain seq x y z
N MET A 1 -24.28 9.81 -8.58
CA MET A 1 -23.38 9.49 -9.70
C MET A 1 -22.46 8.37 -9.27
N SER A 2 -22.71 7.15 -9.76
CA SER A 2 -21.96 5.95 -9.41
C SER A 2 -20.70 5.89 -10.27
N GLY A 3 -19.62 6.52 -9.82
CA GLY A 3 -18.31 6.39 -10.44
C GLY A 3 -17.62 5.15 -9.91
N SER A 4 -17.90 3.97 -10.47
CA SER A 4 -17.07 2.79 -10.23
C SER A 4 -15.67 3.10 -10.75
N THR A 5 -14.80 3.56 -9.87
CA THR A 5 -13.39 3.77 -10.21
C THR A 5 -12.72 2.44 -9.96
N ASP A 6 -12.69 1.59 -10.99
CA ASP A 6 -11.99 0.31 -10.92
C ASP A 6 -10.53 0.58 -10.55
N LEU A 7 -10.14 0.13 -9.37
CA LEU A 7 -8.76 0.22 -8.92
C LEU A 7 -7.94 -0.83 -9.65
N THR A 8 -6.83 -0.39 -10.22
CA THR A 8 -5.84 -1.28 -10.82
C THR A 8 -5.13 -2.07 -9.72
N CYS A 9 -5.10 -3.40 -9.85
CA CYS A 9 -4.36 -4.27 -8.93
C CYS A 9 -3.41 -5.14 -9.74
N VAL A 10 -2.11 -4.80 -9.69
CA VAL A 10 -1.07 -5.58 -10.36
C VAL A 10 -0.28 -6.34 -9.31
N LEU A 11 -0.25 -7.66 -9.41
CA LEU A 11 0.52 -8.53 -8.55
C LEU A 11 1.59 -9.22 -9.39
N MET A 12 2.86 -8.95 -9.12
CA MET A 12 4.01 -9.63 -9.76
C MET A 12 4.47 -10.86 -8.97
N LEU A 13 3.77 -11.18 -7.88
CA LEU A 13 3.97 -12.31 -6.97
C LEU A 13 2.66 -12.64 -6.27
N ASP A 14 2.56 -13.79 -5.63
CA ASP A 14 1.44 -14.13 -4.74
C ASP A 14 1.74 -13.64 -3.30
N PRO A 15 1.03 -12.63 -2.79
CA PRO A 15 1.28 -12.12 -1.44
C PRO A 15 1.10 -13.16 -0.34
N ALA A 16 0.19 -14.13 -0.50
CA ALA A 16 -0.02 -15.18 0.49
C ALA A 16 1.20 -16.10 0.59
N ALA A 17 1.72 -16.52 -0.57
CA ALA A 17 2.92 -17.35 -0.65
C ALA A 17 4.18 -16.64 -0.14
N GLU A 18 4.25 -15.31 -0.26
CA GLU A 18 5.41 -14.55 0.25
C GLU A 18 5.35 -14.30 1.75
N LEU A 19 4.16 -14.06 2.32
CA LEU A 19 3.99 -13.78 3.76
C LEU A 19 4.34 -14.97 4.66
N VAL A 20 4.30 -16.20 4.14
CA VAL A 20 4.69 -17.41 4.89
C VAL A 20 6.20 -17.66 4.89
N LYS A 21 6.99 -16.94 4.08
CA LYS A 21 8.45 -17.11 4.00
C LYS A 21 9.14 -16.27 5.07
N PRO A 22 9.84 -16.88 6.04
CA PRO A 22 10.51 -16.14 7.11
C PRO A 22 11.54 -15.15 6.55
N GLY A 23 11.51 -13.91 7.05
CA GLY A 23 12.44 -12.85 6.66
C GLY A 23 12.26 -12.30 5.24
N HIS A 24 11.27 -12.79 4.49
CA HIS A 24 11.03 -12.27 3.15
C HIS A 24 10.29 -10.93 3.21
N GLN A 25 10.63 -10.07 2.26
CA GLN A 25 10.00 -8.77 2.09
C GLN A 25 9.67 -8.56 0.62
N PHE A 26 8.57 -7.86 0.39
CA PHE A 26 8.18 -7.42 -0.94
C PHE A 26 7.72 -5.97 -0.90
N LYS A 27 7.55 -5.37 -2.06
CA LYS A 27 7.35 -3.93 -2.22
C LYS A 27 6.00 -3.67 -2.82
N ALA A 28 5.47 -2.48 -2.54
CA ALA A 28 4.31 -1.97 -3.22
C ALA A 28 4.48 -0.50 -3.60
N VAL A 29 3.82 -0.11 -4.70
CA VAL A 29 3.60 1.28 -5.08
C VAL A 29 2.12 1.48 -5.32
N PHE A 30 1.53 2.54 -4.76
CA PHE A 30 0.08 2.75 -4.86
C PHE A 30 -0.34 4.22 -4.81
N ASN A 31 -1.50 4.49 -5.40
CA ASN A 31 -2.19 5.78 -5.36
C ASN A 31 -3.71 5.60 -5.52
N GLU A 32 -4.44 6.67 -5.81
CA GLU A 32 -5.90 6.67 -5.95
C GLU A 32 -6.41 5.79 -7.11
N ARG A 33 -5.53 5.41 -8.03
CA ARG A 33 -5.84 4.55 -9.17
C ARG A 33 -5.59 3.08 -8.89
N GLY A 34 -4.86 2.73 -7.83
CA GLY A 34 -4.60 1.33 -7.50
C GLY A 34 -3.25 1.07 -6.87
N ILE A 35 -2.75 -0.16 -7.07
CA ILE A 35 -1.55 -0.71 -6.44
C ILE A 35 -0.81 -1.68 -7.36
N VAL A 36 0.51 -1.64 -7.27
CA VAL A 36 1.45 -2.60 -7.85
C VAL A 36 2.21 -3.26 -6.71
N VAL A 37 2.18 -4.59 -6.63
CA VAL A 37 2.92 -5.40 -5.66
C VAL A 37 4.01 -6.18 -6.39
N ALA A 38 5.24 -6.11 -5.90
CA ALA A 38 6.40 -6.67 -6.60
C ALA A 38 7.46 -7.24 -5.64
N PRO A 39 8.36 -8.12 -6.11
CA PRO A 39 9.40 -8.72 -5.28
C PRO A 39 10.28 -7.70 -4.56
N GLY A 40 10.88 -8.10 -3.44
CA GLY A 40 11.78 -7.24 -2.67
C GLY A 40 13.01 -6.75 -3.45
N SER A 41 13.41 -7.47 -4.50
CA SER A 41 14.51 -7.08 -5.39
C SER A 41 14.15 -5.94 -6.36
N SER A 42 12.86 -5.65 -6.59
CA SER A 42 12.43 -4.58 -7.48
C SER A 42 12.71 -3.20 -6.88
N GLN A 43 13.05 -2.20 -7.71
CA GLN A 43 13.14 -0.82 -7.24
C GLN A 43 11.76 -0.16 -7.31
N HIS A 44 11.38 0.66 -6.31
CA HIS A 44 10.06 1.33 -6.33
C HIS A 44 9.86 2.21 -7.57
N ASN A 45 10.91 2.86 -8.07
CA ASN A 45 10.89 3.73 -9.25
C ASN A 45 10.70 2.96 -10.59
N THR A 46 10.93 1.64 -10.61
CA THR A 46 10.69 0.79 -11.79
C THR A 46 9.28 0.20 -11.80
N LEU A 47 8.53 0.31 -10.70
CA LEU A 47 7.15 -0.19 -10.63
C LEU A 47 6.20 0.82 -11.27
N ARG A 48 5.58 0.42 -12.38
CA ARG A 48 4.62 1.25 -13.11
C ARG A 48 3.36 0.46 -13.46
N ALA A 49 2.24 1.16 -13.43
CA ALA A 49 0.97 0.76 -14.01
C ALA A 49 0.27 2.01 -14.55
N PRO A 50 -0.77 1.89 -15.40
CA PRO A 50 -1.46 3.05 -15.94
C PRO A 50 -1.90 4.06 -14.86
N GLY A 51 -1.24 5.23 -14.85
CA GLY A 51 -1.49 6.30 -13.88
C GLY A 51 -0.92 6.07 -12.47
N ILE A 52 -0.07 5.07 -12.26
CA ILE A 52 0.69 4.81 -11.04
C ILE A 52 2.18 4.97 -11.34
N CYS A 53 2.77 6.05 -10.83
CA CYS A 53 4.17 6.38 -11.03
C CYS A 53 4.81 6.81 -9.71
N TYR A 54 5.74 6.01 -9.21
CA TYR A 54 6.66 6.44 -8.17
C TYR A 54 7.91 7.04 -8.81
N GLU A 55 8.31 8.21 -8.33
CA GLU A 55 9.56 8.87 -8.69
C GLU A 55 10.33 9.24 -7.42
N HIS A 56 11.64 9.45 -7.57
CA HIS A 56 12.49 9.92 -6.47
C HIS A 56 12.01 11.29 -5.95
N ASP A 57 12.38 11.59 -4.71
CA ASP A 57 12.08 12.86 -4.03
C ASP A 57 10.60 13.23 -3.96
N HIS A 58 9.70 12.23 -3.93
CA HIS A 58 8.26 12.47 -3.82
C HIS A 58 7.67 13.26 -5.00
N LYS A 59 8.33 13.23 -6.16
CA LYS A 59 7.86 13.90 -7.39
C LYS A 59 6.79 13.09 -8.14
N GLY A 60 6.68 11.80 -7.81
CA GLY A 60 5.68 10.91 -8.38
C GLY A 60 4.29 11.13 -7.79
N ASN A 61 3.31 10.40 -8.33
CA ASN A 61 1.93 10.45 -7.88
C ASN A 61 1.56 9.24 -7.01
N ALA A 62 2.53 8.56 -6.41
CA ALA A 62 2.33 7.31 -5.69
C ALA A 62 3.18 7.21 -4.41
N LEU A 63 2.67 6.43 -3.47
CA LEU A 63 3.35 6.04 -2.24
C LEU A 63 4.16 4.77 -2.47
N ALA A 64 5.29 4.65 -1.78
CA ALA A 64 6.11 3.45 -1.74
C ALA A 64 5.94 2.75 -0.40
N ALA A 65 5.80 1.43 -0.40
CA ALA A 65 5.73 0.61 0.79
C ALA A 65 6.62 -0.62 0.71
N MET A 66 6.97 -1.13 1.89
CA MET A 66 7.57 -2.44 2.11
C MET A 66 6.59 -3.29 2.91
N ILE A 67 6.48 -4.56 2.55
CA ILE A 67 5.54 -5.51 3.13
C ILE A 67 6.36 -6.69 3.67
N TYR A 68 6.06 -7.05 4.91
CA TYR A 68 6.68 -8.12 5.67
C TYR A 68 5.59 -9.00 6.28
N ALA A 69 5.97 -10.18 6.76
CA ALA A 69 5.14 -10.92 7.68
C ALA A 69 4.79 -10.03 8.90
N GLY A 70 3.51 -9.75 9.09
CA GLY A 70 2.98 -8.98 10.21
C GLY A 70 2.90 -7.46 10.04
N ARG A 71 3.62 -6.84 9.08
CA ARG A 71 3.63 -5.37 8.92
C ARG A 71 3.72 -4.89 7.48
N LEU A 72 3.13 -3.71 7.23
CA LEU A 72 3.20 -2.93 6.00
C LEU A 72 3.71 -1.53 6.35
N GLU A 73 4.90 -1.19 5.86
CA GLU A 73 5.58 0.08 6.15
C GLU A 73 5.55 1.01 4.94
N ILE A 74 4.93 2.17 5.09
CA ILE A 74 4.73 3.15 4.03
C ILE A 74 5.71 4.31 4.23
N ARG A 75 6.49 4.61 3.19
CA ARG A 75 7.39 5.77 3.15
C ARG A 75 6.59 7.06 3.14
N GLY A 76 7.05 8.05 3.91
CA GLY A 76 6.45 9.38 3.96
C GLY A 76 6.37 10.02 2.58
N HIS A 77 5.32 10.77 2.31
CA HIS A 77 5.20 11.62 1.11
C HIS A 77 4.43 12.88 1.46
N SER A 78 4.94 14.06 1.09
CA SER A 78 4.37 15.36 1.47
C SER A 78 2.93 15.55 0.95
N ALA A 79 2.67 15.13 -0.29
CA ALA A 79 1.34 15.16 -0.91
C ALA A 79 0.29 14.21 -0.31
N PHE A 80 0.68 13.31 0.62
CA PHE A 80 -0.20 12.30 1.21
C PHE A 80 -0.25 12.45 2.74
N PRO A 81 -1.16 13.27 3.28
CA PRO A 81 -1.39 13.34 4.72
C PRO A 81 -1.95 11.99 5.24
N PRO A 82 -1.78 11.67 6.54
CA PRO A 82 -2.21 10.39 7.11
C PRO A 82 -3.67 10.02 6.79
N GLU A 83 -4.61 10.97 6.84
CA GLU A 83 -6.03 10.70 6.53
C GLU A 83 -6.23 10.27 5.07
N ARG A 84 -5.50 10.88 4.14
CA ARG A 84 -5.53 10.49 2.73
C ARG A 84 -4.97 9.08 2.54
N VAL A 85 -3.87 8.75 3.24
CA VAL A 85 -3.29 7.40 3.22
C VAL A 85 -4.28 6.37 3.76
N ARG A 86 -4.96 6.66 4.89
CA ARG A 86 -5.99 5.77 5.45
C ARG A 86 -7.13 5.54 4.47
N GLY A 87 -7.73 6.61 3.95
CA GLY A 87 -8.85 6.50 3.00
C GLY A 87 -8.49 5.71 1.74
N LEU A 88 -7.26 5.88 1.26
CA LEU A 88 -6.73 5.13 0.14
C LEU A 88 -6.54 3.64 0.47
N LEU A 89 -5.96 3.31 1.62
CA LEU A 89 -5.77 1.92 2.03
C LEU A 89 -7.10 1.21 2.32
N VAL A 90 -8.11 1.91 2.82
CA VAL A 90 -9.48 1.36 2.96
C VAL A 90 -9.99 0.90 1.60
N ARG A 91 -9.83 1.70 0.55
CA ARG A 91 -10.25 1.33 -0.81
C ARG A 91 -9.42 0.18 -1.37
N ILE A 92 -8.09 0.25 -1.24
CA ILE A 92 -7.16 -0.79 -1.71
C ILE A 92 -7.38 -2.13 -1.02
N SER A 93 -7.68 -2.15 0.29
CA SER A 93 -7.90 -3.38 1.06
C SER A 93 -9.12 -4.21 0.63
N ARG A 94 -10.00 -3.62 -0.19
CA ARG A 94 -11.15 -4.29 -0.79
C ARG A 94 -10.80 -5.05 -2.07
N LEU A 95 -9.59 -4.87 -2.62
CA LEU A 95 -9.15 -5.57 -3.81
C LEU A 95 -8.96 -7.07 -3.50
N PRO A 96 -9.57 -7.99 -4.28
CA PRO A 96 -9.50 -9.43 -4.01
C PRO A 96 -8.09 -9.98 -3.90
N GLY A 97 -7.17 -9.46 -4.73
CA GLY A 97 -5.76 -9.88 -4.74
C GLY A 97 -4.96 -9.51 -3.49
N LEU A 98 -5.53 -8.74 -2.57
CA LEU A 98 -4.85 -8.26 -1.36
C LEU A 98 -5.45 -8.81 -0.06
N VAL A 99 -6.35 -9.79 -0.15
CA VAL A 99 -6.96 -10.42 1.03
C VAL A 99 -5.89 -10.97 1.99
N ALA A 100 -4.80 -11.52 1.47
CA ALA A 100 -3.69 -12.05 2.27
C ALA A 100 -2.98 -10.98 3.12
N LEU A 101 -3.07 -9.70 2.74
CA LEU A 101 -2.47 -8.60 3.50
C LEU A 101 -3.34 -8.16 4.67
N ARG A 102 -4.57 -8.68 4.83
CA ARG A 102 -5.46 -8.27 5.92
C ARG A 102 -4.86 -8.59 7.28
N GLY A 103 -5.05 -7.67 8.22
CA GLY A 103 -4.55 -7.81 9.58
C GLY A 103 -3.09 -7.36 9.79
N LEU A 104 -2.31 -7.14 8.72
CA LEU A 104 -0.96 -6.57 8.82
C LEU A 104 -1.02 -5.20 9.52
N GLU A 105 -0.09 -4.95 10.42
CA GLU A 105 0.07 -3.63 11.03
C GLU A 105 0.53 -2.61 9.97
N VAL A 106 -0.21 -1.52 9.83
CA VAL A 106 0.14 -0.46 8.88
C VAL A 106 0.89 0.65 9.60
N LEU A 107 2.12 0.91 9.16
CA LEU A 107 2.94 2.01 9.62
C LEU A 107 3.08 3.05 8.50
N TYR A 108 2.90 4.32 8.82
CA TYR A 108 3.18 5.44 7.93
C TYR A 108 4.06 6.46 8.64
N ARG A 109 5.23 6.76 8.08
CA ARG A 109 6.25 7.62 8.74
C ARG A 109 6.62 7.12 10.15
N GLY A 110 6.64 5.79 10.34
CA GLY A 110 6.89 5.16 11.64
C GLY A 110 5.72 5.19 12.62
N GLN A 111 4.61 5.85 12.29
CA GLN A 111 3.42 5.90 13.14
C GLN A 111 2.40 4.83 12.72
N ARG A 112 1.81 4.16 13.70
CA ARG A 112 0.76 3.16 13.48
C ARG A 112 -0.54 3.82 12.99
N LEU A 113 -1.03 3.37 11.84
CA LEU A 113 -2.33 3.81 11.29
C LEU A 113 -3.49 2.87 11.64
N GLY A 114 -3.20 1.60 11.92
CA GLY A 114 -4.21 0.57 12.18
C GLY A 114 -3.79 -0.78 11.58
N ARG A 115 -4.76 -1.63 11.26
CA ARG A 115 -4.52 -2.89 10.55
C ARG A 115 -5.03 -2.81 9.12
N PHE A 116 -4.33 -3.41 8.17
CA PHE A 116 -4.78 -3.42 6.78
C PHE A 116 -6.11 -4.18 6.66
N GLY A 117 -7.11 -3.56 6.01
CA GLY A 117 -8.49 -4.06 5.98
C GLY A 117 -9.35 -3.67 7.18
N ASP A 118 -8.75 -3.11 8.23
CA ASP A 118 -9.42 -2.58 9.43
C ASP A 118 -8.74 -1.26 9.85
N LEU A 119 -8.93 -0.25 9.01
CA LEU A 119 -8.42 1.11 9.20
C LEU A 119 -9.54 2.06 9.63
N SER A 120 -10.62 1.54 10.22
CA SER A 120 -11.72 2.35 10.71
C SER A 120 -11.19 3.32 11.76
N GLN A 121 -11.27 4.62 11.43
CA GLN A 121 -10.93 5.80 12.22
C GLN A 121 -10.20 5.49 13.54
N ALA A 122 -8.86 5.51 13.49
CA ALA A 122 -8.09 5.79 14.70
C ALA A 122 -8.56 7.17 15.17
N ALA A 123 -9.38 7.16 16.22
CA ALA A 123 -10.04 8.31 16.80
C ALA A 123 -9.08 9.50 16.89
N GLY A 124 -9.61 10.69 16.58
CA GLY A 124 -8.96 11.93 16.92
C GLY A 124 -8.40 11.84 18.34
N ALA A 125 -7.13 12.20 18.46
CA ALA A 125 -6.58 12.58 19.75
C ALA A 125 -6.84 14.09 19.93
N PRO A 126 -7.07 14.52 21.18
CA PRO A 126 -7.96 15.61 21.59
C PRO A 126 -7.60 17.02 21.09
#